data_AF-A0A6J1RBZ0-F1
#
_entry.id   AF-A0A6J1RBZ0-F1
#
_cell.length_a   1.000
_cell.length_b   1.000
_cell.length_c   1.000
_cell.angle_alpha   90.00
_cell.angle_beta   90.00
_cell.angle_gamma   90.00
#
_symmetry.space_group_name_H-M   'P 1'
#
loop_
_entity.id
_entity.type
_entity.pdbx_description
1 polymer ?
#
loop_
_entity_poly.entity_id
_entity_poly.type
_entity_poly.pdbx_seq_one_letter_code
_entity_poly.pdbx_strand_id
1 'polypeptide(L)'
;MLYICDAPARQYLKRIVGHASYNACERCRQSGDYIFNRMCYATKIIGLRSDEDFIHQSDPDHHVGVSPLLRLNLKMVSQFVLDPFHLVLEGVVKRYLQFILKGTKSGMRLRGESILELSRRLVELRKHIPWEFARKPVGLEQLGKWKGTQLRFFLLYGGCVVLKDIVAETFYKLFLMLQIAITIFSVQKFIDDENFFLFARDLITQFVILSSNKGVFEEKFCVYNVHGLLHLHEDVKRYGEISNISAFPFESYLGIFKQMLRSPTKPAQELLRRLAERDFLNDFSKRAADFQSHLTPKNAVHGTNNYKTLTSSLFTLSSVHRRDSYFQYKGGVAFVCSIQKLKSGDVVIVANICDTNRNFFDYPCKSSYFGIYNLDDMKWTQRNVVIPVDAVTTKYVVLPYKNDNIAIPLLHLF
;
A
#
# COMPACT_ATOMS: atom_id res chain seq x y z
N MET A 1 -11.21 11.82 -17.95
CA MET A 1 -11.32 12.33 -16.57
C MET A 1 -11.57 11.14 -15.64
N LEU A 2 -10.91 11.11 -14.49
CA LEU A 2 -10.96 10.03 -13.50
C LEU A 2 -11.46 10.59 -12.17
N TYR A 3 -12.37 9.89 -11.50
CA TYR A 3 -12.94 10.28 -10.21
C TYR A 3 -12.51 9.32 -9.10
N ILE A 4 -11.74 9.86 -8.15
CA ILE A 4 -11.23 9.16 -6.98
C ILE A 4 -11.87 9.78 -5.75
N CYS A 5 -12.75 9.04 -5.09
CA CYS A 5 -13.38 9.44 -3.84
C CYS A 5 -13.90 8.21 -3.08
N ASP A 6 -14.25 8.39 -1.81
CA ASP A 6 -14.76 7.32 -0.96
C ASP A 6 -16.20 6.90 -1.31
N ALA A 7 -16.68 5.80 -0.73
CA ALA A 7 -18.01 5.28 -1.03
C ALA A 7 -19.15 6.29 -0.69
N PRO A 8 -19.13 7.00 0.45
CA PRO A 8 -20.10 8.08 0.72
C PRO A 8 -20.11 9.20 -0.32
N ALA A 9 -18.95 9.69 -0.77
CA ALA A 9 -18.89 10.70 -1.81
C ALA A 9 -19.42 10.18 -3.16
N ARG A 10 -19.08 8.94 -3.53
CA ARG A 10 -19.64 8.30 -4.74
C ARG A 10 -21.15 8.14 -4.62
N GLN A 11 -21.66 7.72 -3.46
CA GLN A 11 -23.10 7.63 -3.19
C GLN A 11 -23.80 8.97 -3.46
N TYR A 12 -23.25 10.06 -2.91
CA TYR A 12 -23.80 11.40 -3.06
C TYR A 12 -23.78 11.87 -4.52
N LEU A 13 -22.63 11.78 -5.18
CA LEU A 13 -22.43 12.25 -6.56
C LEU A 13 -23.23 11.43 -7.56
N LYS A 14 -23.22 10.10 -7.42
CA LYS A 14 -23.87 9.16 -8.34
C LYS A 14 -25.36 9.00 -8.06
N ARG A 15 -25.85 9.43 -6.90
CA ARG A 15 -27.26 9.25 -6.48
C ARG A 15 -27.64 7.76 -6.47
N ILE A 16 -26.82 6.96 -5.81
CA ILE A 16 -27.02 5.52 -5.63
C ILE A 16 -27.25 5.16 -4.16
N VAL A 17 -27.66 3.93 -3.88
CA VAL A 17 -27.78 3.41 -2.52
C VAL A 17 -26.42 3.34 -1.81
N GLY A 18 -26.43 3.35 -0.48
CA GLY A 18 -25.21 3.36 0.33
C GLY A 18 -24.56 1.98 0.45
N HIS A 19 -23.28 1.96 0.84
CA HIS A 19 -22.45 0.74 0.96
C HIS A 19 -22.99 -0.34 1.92
N ALA A 20 -24.00 -0.03 2.75
CA ALA A 20 -24.66 -0.97 3.65
C ALA A 20 -26.03 -1.45 3.15
N SER A 21 -26.41 -1.11 1.92
CA SER A 21 -27.67 -1.51 1.28
C SER A 21 -27.55 -2.86 0.55
N TYR A 22 -28.67 -3.51 0.29
CA TYR A 22 -28.70 -4.79 -0.44
C TYR A 22 -28.03 -4.68 -1.82
N ASN A 23 -28.37 -3.67 -2.61
CA ASN A 23 -27.84 -3.50 -3.98
C ASN A 23 -26.67 -2.49 -4.04
N ALA A 24 -25.76 -2.50 -3.05
CA ALA A 24 -24.77 -1.42 -2.94
C ALA A 24 -23.56 -1.53 -3.86
N CYS A 25 -23.15 -2.73 -4.26
CA CYS A 25 -21.98 -2.88 -5.14
C CYS A 25 -22.15 -1.96 -6.34
N GLU A 26 -21.14 -1.18 -6.71
CA GLU A 26 -21.25 -0.20 -7.81
C GLU A 26 -20.89 -0.79 -9.17
N ARG A 27 -20.44 -2.04 -9.18
CA ARG A 27 -19.83 -2.73 -10.33
C ARG A 27 -20.64 -3.91 -10.81
N CYS A 28 -21.40 -4.55 -9.92
CA CYS A 28 -22.24 -5.68 -10.29
C CYS A 28 -23.55 -5.72 -9.51
N ARG A 29 -24.54 -6.41 -10.07
CA ARG A 29 -25.91 -6.54 -9.56
C ARG A 29 -26.05 -7.61 -8.45
N GLN A 30 -24.95 -7.96 -7.79
CA GLN A 30 -24.99 -8.88 -6.65
C GLN A 30 -25.70 -8.20 -5.47
N SER A 31 -26.87 -8.72 -5.09
CA SER A 31 -27.52 -8.33 -3.84
C SER A 31 -26.74 -8.90 -2.65
N GLY A 32 -26.64 -8.10 -1.58
CA GLY A 32 -26.22 -8.56 -0.28
C GLY A 32 -27.35 -9.21 0.51
N ASP A 33 -27.02 -9.73 1.68
CA ASP A 33 -27.90 -10.31 2.68
C ASP A 33 -27.54 -9.75 4.07
N TYR A 34 -28.55 -9.53 4.91
CA TYR A 34 -28.34 -9.07 6.28
C TYR A 34 -28.07 -10.25 7.21
N ILE A 35 -26.79 -10.56 7.45
CA ILE A 35 -26.36 -11.72 8.23
C ILE A 35 -25.43 -11.26 9.35
N PHE A 36 -25.54 -11.86 10.54
CA PHE A 36 -24.72 -11.51 11.71
C PHE A 36 -24.71 -10.01 12.05
N ASN A 37 -25.87 -9.36 11.92
CA ASN A 37 -26.08 -7.92 12.16
C ASN A 37 -25.24 -7.00 11.24
N ARG A 38 -25.00 -7.44 10.00
CA ARG A 38 -24.20 -6.73 8.98
C ARG A 38 -24.69 -7.05 7.58
N MET A 39 -24.57 -6.09 6.66
CA MET A 39 -24.75 -6.35 5.23
C MET A 39 -23.53 -7.11 4.68
N CYS A 40 -23.77 -8.32 4.20
CA CYS A 40 -22.76 -9.23 3.64
C CYS A 40 -23.10 -9.52 2.18
N TYR A 41 -22.09 -9.76 1.35
CA TYR A 41 -22.26 -9.99 -0.09
C TYR A 41 -21.71 -11.35 -0.46
N ALA A 42 -22.24 -11.94 -1.53
CA ALA A 42 -21.69 -13.17 -2.06
C ALA A 42 -20.27 -12.97 -2.59
N THR A 43 -19.50 -14.05 -2.61
CA THR A 43 -18.12 -14.10 -3.11
C THR A 43 -18.02 -14.22 -4.63
N LYS A 44 -19.12 -13.94 -5.35
CA LYS A 44 -19.24 -14.03 -6.80
C LYS A 44 -19.71 -12.70 -7.40
N ILE A 45 -19.34 -12.46 -8.64
CA ILE A 45 -19.83 -11.35 -9.45
C ILE A 45 -21.06 -11.83 -10.21
N ILE A 46 -22.15 -11.06 -10.17
CA ILE A 46 -23.35 -11.30 -10.98
C ILE A 46 -23.70 -10.02 -11.73
N GLY A 47 -23.81 -10.10 -13.06
CA GLY A 47 -24.30 -9.00 -13.91
C GLY A 47 -23.52 -7.71 -13.71
N LEU A 48 -22.41 -7.54 -14.43
CA LEU A 48 -21.65 -6.28 -14.40
C LEU A 48 -22.56 -5.12 -14.81
N ARG A 49 -22.44 -4.00 -14.10
CA ARG A 49 -23.08 -2.75 -14.52
C ARG A 49 -22.21 -2.06 -15.55
N SER A 50 -22.85 -1.59 -16.61
CA SER A 50 -22.20 -0.78 -17.64
C SER A 50 -22.47 0.73 -17.43
N ASP A 51 -21.72 1.58 -18.13
CA ASP A 51 -22.05 3.01 -18.16
C ASP A 51 -23.44 3.25 -18.79
N GLU A 52 -23.81 2.43 -19.78
CA GLU A 52 -25.11 2.49 -20.46
C GLU A 52 -26.25 2.12 -19.50
N ASP A 53 -26.07 1.04 -18.72
CA ASP A 53 -27.03 0.62 -17.69
C ASP A 53 -27.31 1.77 -16.72
N PHE A 54 -26.26 2.51 -16.35
CA PHE A 54 -26.35 3.63 -15.43
C PHE A 54 -27.08 4.82 -16.05
N ILE A 55 -26.81 5.15 -17.32
CA ILE A 55 -27.50 6.21 -18.06
C ILE A 55 -29.00 5.92 -18.13
N HIS A 56 -29.36 4.68 -18.44
CA HIS A 56 -30.75 4.23 -18.53
C HIS A 56 -31.42 3.93 -17.18
N GLN A 57 -30.68 4.02 -16.06
CA GLN A 57 -31.14 3.61 -14.73
C GLN A 57 -31.74 2.18 -14.72
N SER A 58 -31.08 1.26 -15.41
CA SER A 58 -31.56 -0.12 -15.66
C SER A 58 -31.61 -1.01 -14.40
N ASP A 59 -31.10 -0.53 -13.28
CA ASP A 59 -31.13 -1.20 -11.97
C ASP A 59 -31.80 -0.29 -10.93
N PRO A 60 -33.15 -0.27 -10.86
CA PRO A 60 -33.89 0.65 -10.00
C PRO A 60 -33.53 0.55 -8.53
N ASP A 61 -33.17 -0.64 -8.04
CA ASP A 61 -32.84 -0.86 -6.62
C ASP A 61 -31.45 -0.31 -6.24
N HIS A 62 -30.60 -0.02 -7.23
CA HIS A 62 -29.30 0.63 -7.03
C HIS A 62 -29.41 2.17 -7.03
N HIS A 63 -30.40 2.74 -7.72
CA HIS A 63 -30.53 4.18 -7.92
C HIS A 63 -31.48 4.83 -6.89
N VAL A 64 -31.03 5.93 -6.26
CA VAL A 64 -31.87 6.78 -5.39
C VAL A 64 -32.23 8.12 -6.04
N GLY A 65 -31.92 8.27 -7.33
CA GLY A 65 -32.23 9.43 -8.15
C GLY A 65 -31.31 9.56 -9.36
N VAL A 66 -31.52 10.61 -10.15
CA VAL A 66 -30.69 10.92 -11.32
C VAL A 66 -29.48 11.73 -10.90
N SER A 67 -28.27 11.27 -11.23
CA SER A 67 -27.04 12.02 -10.95
C SER A 67 -26.98 13.30 -11.79
N PRO A 68 -26.66 14.47 -11.21
CA PRO A 68 -26.44 15.69 -11.98
C PRO A 68 -25.24 15.57 -12.93
N LEU A 69 -24.32 14.64 -12.67
CA LEU A 69 -23.11 14.42 -13.48
C LEU A 69 -23.39 13.77 -14.83
N LEU A 70 -24.56 13.16 -15.02
CA LEU A 70 -24.98 12.62 -16.32
C LEU A 70 -25.08 13.72 -17.40
N ARG A 71 -25.40 14.96 -17.00
CA ARG A 71 -25.44 16.12 -17.91
C ARG A 71 -24.07 16.49 -18.51
N LEU A 72 -23.00 15.99 -17.91
CA LEU A 72 -21.62 16.22 -18.35
C LEU A 72 -21.10 15.05 -19.21
N ASN A 73 -21.97 14.12 -19.61
CA ASN A 73 -21.61 12.93 -20.41
C ASN A 73 -20.49 12.10 -19.76
N LEU A 74 -20.54 11.97 -18.43
CA LEU A 74 -19.55 11.20 -17.67
C LEU A 74 -19.92 9.73 -17.58
N LYS A 75 -18.90 8.88 -17.61
CA LYS A 75 -19.03 7.42 -17.50
C LYS A 75 -19.11 7.03 -16.03
N MET A 76 -20.34 6.93 -15.53
CA MET A 76 -20.66 6.83 -14.10
C MET A 76 -20.22 5.53 -13.43
N VAL A 77 -19.99 4.47 -14.22
CA VAL A 77 -19.33 3.26 -13.72
C VAL A 77 -17.84 3.44 -13.97
N SER A 78 -17.44 3.56 -15.24
CA SER A 78 -16.08 3.24 -15.63
C SER A 78 -15.06 4.39 -15.46
N GLN A 79 -15.50 5.60 -15.09
CA GLN A 79 -14.64 6.72 -14.65
C GLN A 79 -14.59 6.93 -13.13
N PHE A 80 -15.45 6.26 -12.36
CA PHE A 80 -15.42 6.28 -10.91
C PHE A 80 -14.71 5.04 -10.41
N VAL A 81 -13.52 5.17 -9.81
CA VAL A 81 -12.73 4.04 -9.34
C VAL A 81 -13.07 3.64 -7.91
N LEU A 82 -12.84 2.37 -7.58
CA LEU A 82 -12.83 1.90 -6.21
C LEU A 82 -11.47 2.23 -5.57
N ASP A 83 -11.40 3.39 -4.92
CA ASP A 83 -10.16 3.88 -4.30
C ASP A 83 -9.48 2.84 -3.37
N PRO A 84 -8.24 2.40 -3.67
CA PRO A 84 -7.51 1.42 -2.88
C PRO A 84 -7.20 1.86 -1.44
N PHE A 85 -7.13 3.16 -1.15
CA PHE A 85 -6.92 3.63 0.22
C PHE A 85 -8.10 3.24 1.12
N HIS A 86 -9.33 3.57 0.71
CA HIS A 86 -10.53 3.21 1.45
C HIS A 86 -10.91 1.73 1.28
N LEU A 87 -10.76 1.18 0.07
CA LEU A 87 -11.12 -0.20 -0.24
C LEU A 87 -10.18 -1.20 0.43
N VAL A 88 -8.89 -1.15 0.08
CA VAL A 88 -7.91 -2.17 0.47
C VAL A 88 -7.42 -1.91 1.89
N LEU A 89 -6.94 -0.70 2.19
CA LEU A 89 -6.26 -0.43 3.46
C LEU A 89 -7.25 -0.26 4.61
N GLU A 90 -8.06 0.79 4.60
CA GLU A 90 -9.03 1.06 5.66
C GLU A 90 -10.17 0.03 5.67
N GLY A 91 -10.50 -0.54 4.50
CA GLY A 91 -11.56 -1.53 4.34
C GLY A 91 -11.11 -2.95 4.67
N VAL A 92 -10.22 -3.52 3.86
CA VAL A 92 -9.87 -4.95 3.97
C VAL A 92 -8.78 -5.24 4.99
N VAL A 93 -7.64 -4.54 4.96
CA VAL A 93 -6.50 -4.80 5.87
C VAL A 93 -6.91 -4.55 7.32
N LYS A 94 -7.58 -3.44 7.59
CA LYS A 94 -8.10 -3.13 8.92
C LYS A 94 -9.11 -4.17 9.40
N ARG A 95 -9.98 -4.66 8.51
CA ARG A 95 -10.93 -5.72 8.82
C ARG A 95 -10.25 -7.05 9.10
N TYR A 96 -9.28 -7.46 8.29
CA TYR A 96 -8.45 -8.64 8.52
C TYR A 96 -7.83 -8.60 9.93
N LEU A 97 -7.19 -7.48 10.30
CA LEU A 97 -6.64 -7.27 11.64
C LEU A 97 -7.71 -7.35 12.73
N GLN A 98 -8.86 -6.72 12.55
CA GLN A 98 -9.95 -6.78 13.52
C GLN A 98 -10.45 -8.22 13.74
N PHE A 99 -10.56 -9.02 12.68
CA PHE A 99 -11.01 -10.40 12.76
C PHE A 99 -9.99 -11.28 13.48
N ILE A 100 -8.70 -11.22 13.15
CA ILE A 100 -7.70 -12.05 13.84
C ILE A 100 -7.53 -11.64 15.32
N LEU A 101 -7.70 -10.35 15.66
CA LEU A 101 -7.43 -9.84 17.01
C LEU A 101 -8.64 -9.90 17.94
N LYS A 102 -9.83 -9.57 17.44
CA LYS A 102 -11.05 -9.53 18.26
C LYS A 102 -11.93 -10.75 18.04
N GLY A 103 -11.64 -11.52 16.99
CA GLY A 103 -12.44 -12.66 16.59
C GLY A 103 -13.85 -12.26 16.22
N THR A 104 -14.67 -13.29 16.13
CA THR A 104 -16.12 -13.15 16.14
C THR A 104 -16.67 -14.03 17.26
N LYS A 105 -17.98 -13.95 17.54
CA LYS A 105 -18.62 -14.79 18.57
C LYS A 105 -18.38 -16.31 18.36
N SER A 106 -17.92 -16.74 17.18
CA SER A 106 -17.60 -18.14 16.83
C SER A 106 -16.15 -18.58 17.13
N GLY A 107 -15.35 -17.82 17.87
CA GLY A 107 -14.10 -18.32 18.48
C GLY A 107 -12.80 -18.15 17.67
N MET A 108 -12.84 -17.43 16.56
CA MET A 108 -11.71 -17.28 15.63
C MET A 108 -10.79 -16.11 16.02
N ARG A 109 -10.22 -16.14 17.23
CA ARG A 109 -9.40 -15.05 17.79
C ARG A 109 -8.02 -15.55 18.20
N LEU A 110 -6.99 -14.75 17.94
CA LEU A 110 -5.68 -14.95 18.55
C LEU A 110 -5.77 -14.92 20.09
N ARG A 111 -4.95 -15.75 20.74
CA ARG A 111 -4.80 -15.72 22.19
C ARG A 111 -4.10 -14.43 22.62
N GLY A 112 -4.32 -14.01 23.86
CA GLY A 112 -3.73 -12.77 24.39
C GLY A 112 -2.21 -12.72 24.24
N GLU A 113 -1.53 -13.82 24.52
CA GLU A 113 -0.07 -13.96 24.34
C GLU A 113 0.36 -13.75 22.89
N SER A 114 -0.33 -14.35 21.92
CA SER A 114 -0.06 -14.16 20.48
C SER A 114 -0.28 -12.70 20.05
N ILE A 115 -1.28 -12.01 20.62
CA ILE A 115 -1.53 -10.58 20.35
C ILE A 115 -0.39 -9.73 20.92
N LEU A 116 0.06 -10.01 22.14
CA LEU A 116 1.18 -9.31 22.78
C LEU A 116 2.47 -9.51 21.98
N GLU A 117 2.75 -10.74 21.56
CA GLU A 117 3.93 -11.06 20.74
C GLU A 117 3.87 -10.36 19.38
N LEU A 118 2.70 -10.35 18.71
CA LEU A 118 2.51 -9.63 17.45
C LEU A 118 2.75 -8.12 17.62
N SER A 119 2.23 -7.53 18.70
CA SER A 119 2.44 -6.12 19.03
C SER A 119 3.92 -5.82 19.31
N ARG A 120 4.58 -6.68 20.08
CA ARG A 120 6.03 -6.57 20.38
C ARG A 120 6.85 -6.59 19.10
N ARG A 121 6.63 -7.56 18.20
CA ARG A 121 7.34 -7.63 16.90
C ARG A 121 7.14 -6.38 16.07
N LEU A 122 5.92 -5.84 15.99
CA LEU A 122 5.64 -4.58 15.28
C LEU A 122 6.45 -3.40 15.83
N VAL A 123 6.51 -3.25 17.15
CA VAL A 123 7.29 -2.20 17.80
C VAL A 123 8.78 -2.37 17.53
N GLU A 124 9.30 -3.60 17.55
CA GLU A 124 10.71 -3.89 17.27
C GLU A 124 11.13 -3.53 15.85
N LEU A 125 10.23 -3.64 14.87
CA LEU A 125 10.53 -3.23 13.50
C LEU A 125 10.87 -1.74 13.38
N ARG A 126 10.44 -0.89 14.32
CA ARG A 126 10.63 0.58 14.29
C ARG A 126 12.08 0.99 14.02
N LYS A 127 13.06 0.30 14.60
CA LYS A 127 14.50 0.61 14.44
C LYS A 127 15.05 0.26 13.05
N HIS A 128 14.34 -0.58 12.31
CA HIS A 128 14.71 -1.07 10.98
C HIS A 128 14.03 -0.34 9.84
N ILE A 129 13.11 0.59 10.13
CA ILE A 129 12.34 1.26 9.08
C ILE A 129 13.15 2.41 8.47
N PRO A 130 13.36 2.41 7.13
CA PRO A 130 13.99 3.48 6.39
C PRO A 130 13.35 4.87 6.56
N TRP A 131 14.04 5.90 6.07
CA TRP A 131 13.60 7.30 6.07
C TRP A 131 12.33 7.55 5.25
N GLU A 132 12.12 6.79 4.16
CA GLU A 132 11.03 6.98 3.20
C GLU A 132 9.65 6.71 3.82
N PHE A 133 9.60 5.94 4.91
CA PHE A 133 8.36 5.70 5.62
C PHE A 133 8.05 6.88 6.56
N ALA A 134 7.04 7.67 6.17
CA ALA A 134 6.55 8.83 6.93
C ALA A 134 6.15 8.51 8.38
N ARG A 135 5.75 7.27 8.68
CA ARG A 135 5.41 6.81 10.03
C ARG A 135 6.08 5.48 10.32
N LYS A 136 6.53 5.33 11.57
CA LYS A 136 7.03 4.05 12.07
C LYS A 136 5.86 3.16 12.51
N PRO A 137 6.04 1.82 12.46
CA PRO A 137 5.07 0.90 13.03
C PRO A 137 4.91 1.15 14.52
N VAL A 138 3.70 0.90 15.01
CA VAL A 138 3.31 1.00 16.41
C VAL A 138 2.58 -0.27 16.79
N GLY A 139 2.40 -0.49 18.09
CA GLY A 139 1.71 -1.66 18.59
C GLY A 139 0.21 -1.69 18.25
N LEU A 140 -0.38 -2.85 18.49
CA LEU A 140 -1.79 -3.15 18.18
C LEU A 140 -2.77 -2.47 19.14
N GLU A 141 -2.32 -2.02 20.31
CA GLU A 141 -3.11 -1.22 21.25
C GLU A 141 -3.61 0.10 20.60
N GLN A 142 -2.89 0.58 19.57
CA GLN A 142 -3.25 1.77 18.81
C GLN A 142 -3.93 1.47 17.47
N LEU A 143 -4.33 0.22 17.19
CA LEU A 143 -4.88 -0.17 15.87
C LEU A 143 -6.04 0.74 15.42
N GLY A 144 -6.91 1.16 16.33
CA GLY A 144 -8.02 2.08 16.03
C GLY A 144 -7.57 3.47 15.54
N LYS A 145 -6.32 3.85 15.82
CA LYS A 145 -5.69 5.13 15.46
C LYS A 145 -4.66 5.00 14.33
N TRP A 146 -4.41 3.79 13.83
CA TRP A 146 -3.49 3.59 12.71
C TRP A 146 -3.94 4.41 11.51
N LYS A 147 -2.98 5.07 10.85
CA LYS A 147 -3.21 5.80 9.61
C LYS A 147 -3.01 4.88 8.40
N GLY A 148 -3.56 5.25 7.24
CA GLY A 148 -3.38 4.49 6.00
C GLY A 148 -1.92 4.19 5.66
N THR A 149 -0.96 5.07 5.98
CA THR A 149 0.47 4.77 5.77
C THR A 149 0.98 3.60 6.60
N GLN A 150 0.45 3.40 7.82
CA GLN A 150 0.79 2.26 8.68
C GLN A 150 0.10 0.98 8.20
N LEU A 151 -1.14 1.08 7.70
CA LEU A 151 -1.84 -0.04 7.06
C LEU A 151 -1.14 -0.49 5.78
N ARG A 152 -0.66 0.46 4.95
CA ARG A 152 0.15 0.19 3.75
C ARG A 152 1.47 -0.47 4.11
N PHE A 153 2.16 0.05 5.14
CA PHE A 153 3.37 -0.59 5.66
C PHE A 153 3.12 -2.03 6.08
N PHE A 154 2.04 -2.25 6.86
CA PHE A 154 1.66 -3.58 7.31
C PHE A 154 1.38 -4.51 6.14
N LEU A 155 0.57 -4.10 5.16
CA LEU A 155 0.21 -4.94 4.02
C LEU A 155 1.41 -5.30 3.14
N LEU A 156 2.25 -4.33 2.78
CA LEU A 156 3.28 -4.52 1.75
C LEU A 156 4.65 -4.95 2.31
N TYR A 157 4.91 -4.77 3.60
CA TYR A 157 6.23 -4.99 4.20
C TYR A 157 6.16 -5.78 5.50
N GLY A 158 5.68 -5.15 6.58
CA GLY A 158 5.84 -5.68 7.93
C GLY A 158 4.98 -6.91 8.21
N GLY A 159 3.80 -7.00 7.60
CA GLY A 159 2.78 -8.02 7.93
C GLY A 159 3.24 -9.45 7.69
N CYS A 160 3.89 -9.74 6.55
CA CYS A 160 4.39 -11.10 6.29
C CYS A 160 5.46 -11.53 7.28
N VAL A 161 6.20 -10.58 7.84
CA VAL A 161 7.25 -10.84 8.84
C VAL A 161 6.65 -11.05 10.21
N VAL A 162 5.78 -10.13 10.66
CA VAL A 162 5.28 -10.18 12.04
C VAL A 162 4.21 -11.25 12.25
N LEU A 163 3.42 -11.59 11.23
CA LEU A 163 2.35 -12.61 11.35
C LEU A 163 2.90 -14.04 11.33
N LYS A 164 4.08 -14.26 10.74
CA LYS A 164 4.66 -15.59 10.55
C LYS A 164 4.92 -16.26 11.91
N ASP A 165 4.47 -17.51 12.04
CA ASP A 165 4.47 -18.32 13.27
C ASP A 165 3.67 -17.74 14.45
N ILE A 166 2.84 -16.73 14.24
CA ILE A 166 1.92 -16.22 15.27
C ILE A 166 0.48 -16.62 14.95
N VAL A 167 0.08 -16.39 13.70
CA VAL A 167 -1.28 -16.70 13.25
C VAL A 167 -1.35 -18.12 12.69
N ALA A 168 -2.54 -18.72 12.74
CA ALA A 168 -2.78 -20.01 12.09
C ALA A 168 -2.42 -19.92 10.60
N GLU A 169 -1.90 -21.02 10.05
CA GLU A 169 -1.39 -21.08 8.68
C GLU A 169 -2.40 -20.59 7.65
N THR A 170 -3.68 -20.93 7.82
CA THR A 170 -4.79 -20.45 6.96
C THR A 170 -4.87 -18.92 6.91
N PHE A 171 -4.73 -18.24 8.04
CA PHE A 171 -4.78 -16.77 8.08
C PHE A 171 -3.52 -16.16 7.47
N TYR A 172 -2.36 -16.77 7.72
CA TYR A 172 -1.11 -16.32 7.12
C TYR A 172 -1.14 -16.44 5.59
N LYS A 173 -1.64 -17.57 5.07
CA LYS A 173 -1.83 -17.80 3.64
C LYS A 173 -2.77 -16.77 3.02
N LEU A 174 -3.91 -16.49 3.64
CA LEU A 174 -4.82 -15.42 3.19
C LEU A 174 -4.13 -14.06 3.13
N PHE A 175 -3.34 -13.72 4.15
CA PHE A 175 -2.60 -12.47 4.16
C PHE A 175 -1.58 -12.40 3.01
N LEU A 176 -0.84 -13.48 2.75
CA LEU A 176 0.13 -13.53 1.65
C LEU A 176 -0.54 -13.41 0.28
N MET A 177 -1.72 -13.99 0.08
CA MET A 177 -2.48 -13.83 -1.17
C MET A 177 -2.84 -12.35 -1.40
N LEU A 178 -3.36 -11.68 -0.37
CA LEU A 178 -3.69 -10.26 -0.46
C LEU A 178 -2.43 -9.41 -0.68
N GLN A 179 -1.34 -9.67 0.05
CA GLN A 179 -0.08 -8.93 -0.11
C GLN A 179 0.48 -9.07 -1.53
N ILE A 180 0.54 -10.30 -2.08
CA ILE A 180 1.09 -10.53 -3.40
C ILE A 180 0.22 -9.91 -4.49
N ALA A 181 -1.10 -10.07 -4.42
CA ALA A 181 -1.99 -9.46 -5.40
C ALA A 181 -1.86 -7.93 -5.43
N ILE A 182 -1.82 -7.29 -4.26
CA ILE A 182 -1.67 -5.84 -4.16
C ILE A 182 -0.25 -5.39 -4.54
N THR A 183 0.78 -6.21 -4.32
CA THR A 183 2.15 -5.96 -4.78
C THR A 183 2.21 -5.92 -6.31
N ILE A 184 1.58 -6.89 -6.98
CA ILE A 184 1.48 -6.91 -8.46
C ILE A 184 0.77 -5.66 -8.96
N PHE A 185 -0.39 -5.33 -8.37
CA PHE A 185 -1.12 -4.11 -8.75
C PHE A 185 -0.43 -2.79 -8.34
N SER A 186 0.69 -2.84 -7.60
CA SER A 186 1.45 -1.65 -7.20
C SER A 186 2.64 -1.33 -8.11
N VAL A 187 2.96 -2.19 -9.08
CA VAL A 187 4.18 -2.04 -9.88
C VAL A 187 3.85 -2.27 -11.35
N GLN A 188 4.04 -1.24 -12.19
CA GLN A 188 3.66 -1.27 -13.60
C GLN A 188 4.24 -2.47 -14.35
N LYS A 189 5.51 -2.82 -14.09
CA LYS A 189 6.16 -4.00 -14.69
C LYS A 189 5.38 -5.31 -14.49
N PHE A 190 4.73 -5.50 -13.33
CA PHE A 190 3.94 -6.71 -13.08
C PHE A 190 2.52 -6.60 -13.63
N ILE A 191 2.00 -5.39 -13.80
CA ILE A 191 0.69 -5.14 -14.44
C ILE A 191 0.77 -5.41 -15.94
N ASP A 192 1.88 -5.03 -16.58
CA ASP A 192 2.10 -5.21 -18.02
C ASP A 192 2.32 -6.68 -18.41
N ASP A 193 2.72 -7.54 -17.46
CA ASP A 193 2.81 -8.98 -17.67
C ASP A 193 1.46 -9.65 -17.40
N GLU A 194 0.81 -10.14 -18.46
CA GLU A 194 -0.52 -10.73 -18.39
C GLU A 194 -0.60 -11.92 -17.41
N ASN A 195 0.48 -12.72 -17.27
CA ASN A 195 0.48 -13.83 -16.33
C ASN A 195 0.43 -13.35 -14.88
N PHE A 196 1.24 -12.33 -14.55
CA PHE A 196 1.20 -11.73 -13.21
C PHE A 196 -0.13 -11.04 -12.95
N PHE A 197 -0.65 -10.29 -13.93
CA PHE A 197 -1.94 -9.61 -13.81
C PHE A 197 -3.10 -10.59 -13.54
N LEU A 198 -3.20 -11.65 -14.33
CA LEU A 198 -4.23 -12.69 -14.14
C LEU A 198 -4.04 -13.43 -12.82
N PHE A 199 -2.80 -13.73 -12.45
CA PHE A 199 -2.49 -14.34 -11.16
C PHE A 199 -2.94 -13.47 -9.98
N ALA A 200 -2.72 -12.15 -10.02
CA ALA A 200 -3.20 -11.23 -8.98
C ALA A 200 -4.73 -11.18 -8.89
N ARG A 201 -5.44 -11.16 -10.04
CA ARG A 201 -6.91 -11.25 -10.08
C ARG A 201 -7.40 -12.54 -9.41
N ASP A 202 -6.76 -13.66 -9.71
CA ASP A 202 -7.15 -14.96 -9.19
C ASP A 202 -6.84 -15.06 -7.69
N LEU A 203 -5.71 -14.51 -7.23
CA LEU A 203 -5.39 -14.41 -5.80
C LEU A 203 -6.42 -13.58 -5.02
N ILE A 204 -6.89 -12.46 -5.55
CA ILE A 204 -7.97 -11.67 -4.94
C ILE A 204 -9.26 -12.48 -4.86
N THR A 205 -9.63 -13.14 -5.96
CA THR A 205 -10.84 -13.97 -6.02
C THR A 205 -10.79 -15.08 -4.98
N GLN A 206 -9.67 -15.80 -4.92
CA GLN A 206 -9.46 -16.87 -3.94
C GLN A 206 -9.40 -16.33 -2.50
N PHE A 207 -8.79 -15.16 -2.26
CA PHE A 207 -8.83 -14.52 -0.94
C PHE A 207 -10.26 -14.25 -0.49
N VAL A 208 -11.11 -13.68 -1.35
CA VAL A 208 -12.51 -13.36 -1.03
C VAL A 208 -13.32 -14.63 -0.76
N ILE A 209 -13.15 -15.68 -1.57
CA ILE A 209 -13.81 -16.98 -1.38
C ILE A 209 -13.36 -17.63 -0.07
N LEU A 210 -12.06 -17.86 0.09
CA LEU A 210 -11.51 -18.63 1.21
C LEU A 210 -11.71 -17.92 2.56
N SER A 211 -11.63 -16.59 2.59
CA SER A 211 -11.90 -15.82 3.81
C SER A 211 -13.34 -15.97 4.29
N SER A 212 -14.29 -16.19 3.38
CA SER A 212 -15.72 -16.32 3.69
C SER A 212 -16.11 -17.74 4.12
N ASN A 213 -15.19 -18.71 4.09
CA ASN A 213 -15.48 -20.09 4.47
C ASN A 213 -15.77 -20.25 5.97
N LYS A 214 -16.59 -21.26 6.29
CA LYS A 214 -16.86 -21.67 7.67
C LYS A 214 -15.56 -22.06 8.37
N GLY A 215 -15.36 -21.57 9.59
CA GLY A 215 -14.13 -21.81 10.37
C GLY A 215 -12.94 -20.91 9.99
N VAL A 216 -13.12 -19.96 9.06
CA VAL A 216 -12.10 -18.95 8.70
C VAL A 216 -12.49 -17.57 9.19
N PHE A 217 -13.22 -16.77 8.41
CA PHE A 217 -13.87 -15.55 8.89
C PHE A 217 -15.39 -15.57 8.67
N GLU A 218 -15.91 -16.60 7.97
CA GLU A 218 -17.32 -16.78 7.57
C GLU A 218 -17.85 -15.65 6.68
N GLU A 219 -19.09 -15.80 6.20
CA GLU A 219 -19.78 -14.86 5.30
C GLU A 219 -19.78 -13.41 5.81
N LYS A 220 -19.80 -13.23 7.13
CA LYS A 220 -19.69 -11.92 7.78
C LYS A 220 -18.41 -11.17 7.45
N PHE A 221 -17.38 -11.81 6.91
CA PHE A 221 -16.18 -11.12 6.44
C PHE A 221 -16.43 -10.37 5.14
N CYS A 222 -17.22 -10.94 4.21
CA CYS A 222 -17.46 -10.41 2.89
C CYS A 222 -18.45 -9.23 2.91
N VAL A 223 -18.02 -8.09 3.45
CA VAL A 223 -18.76 -6.82 3.38
C VAL A 223 -18.42 -6.08 2.09
N TYR A 224 -19.08 -4.94 1.86
CA TYR A 224 -18.91 -4.09 0.67
C TYR A 224 -17.46 -3.95 0.19
N ASN A 225 -16.53 -3.60 1.06
CA ASN A 225 -15.12 -3.43 0.67
C ASN A 225 -14.41 -4.73 0.30
N VAL A 226 -14.77 -5.86 0.93
CA VAL A 226 -14.19 -7.16 0.61
C VAL A 226 -14.72 -7.66 -0.73
N HIS A 227 -16.03 -7.52 -0.97
CA HIS A 227 -16.62 -7.82 -2.28
C HIS A 227 -16.07 -6.91 -3.38
N GLY A 228 -15.90 -5.61 -3.09
CA GLY A 228 -15.33 -4.63 -4.01
C GLY A 228 -13.92 -4.97 -4.51
N LEU A 229 -13.14 -5.77 -3.77
CA LEU A 229 -11.84 -6.26 -4.25
C LEU A 229 -11.95 -7.02 -5.57
N LEU A 230 -13.05 -7.77 -5.77
CA LEU A 230 -13.27 -8.56 -7.00
C LEU A 230 -13.24 -7.68 -8.26
N HIS A 231 -13.50 -6.38 -8.12
CA HIS A 231 -13.54 -5.41 -9.21
C HIS A 231 -12.29 -4.54 -9.32
N LEU A 232 -11.37 -4.60 -8.35
CA LEU A 232 -10.18 -3.73 -8.32
C LEU A 232 -9.31 -3.91 -9.57
N HIS A 233 -9.22 -5.14 -10.08
CA HIS A 233 -8.43 -5.45 -11.27
C HIS A 233 -8.91 -4.68 -12.52
N GLU A 234 -10.20 -4.35 -12.63
CA GLU A 234 -10.75 -3.59 -13.77
C GLU A 234 -10.22 -2.15 -13.77
N ASP A 235 -10.11 -1.54 -12.58
CA ASP A 235 -9.56 -0.19 -12.41
C ASP A 235 -8.05 -0.18 -12.67
N VAL A 236 -7.32 -1.19 -12.18
CA VAL A 236 -5.88 -1.34 -12.43
C VAL A 236 -5.59 -1.53 -13.92
N LYS A 237 -6.36 -2.39 -14.60
CA LYS A 237 -6.21 -2.61 -16.06
C LYS A 237 -6.39 -1.31 -16.86
N ARG A 238 -7.24 -0.40 -16.37
CA ARG A 238 -7.59 0.83 -17.07
C ARG A 238 -6.67 2.01 -16.76
N TYR A 239 -6.22 2.12 -15.52
CA TYR A 239 -5.54 3.31 -15.00
C TYR A 239 -4.10 3.03 -14.52
N GLY A 240 -3.64 1.78 -14.63
CA GLY A 240 -2.30 1.35 -14.21
C GLY A 240 -2.24 1.09 -12.71
N GLU A 241 -1.10 1.43 -12.12
CA GLU A 241 -0.81 1.19 -10.71
C GLU A 241 -1.89 1.69 -9.74
N ILE A 242 -2.08 0.98 -8.62
CA ILE A 242 -3.05 1.38 -7.58
C ILE A 242 -2.78 2.77 -6.98
N SER A 243 -1.53 3.25 -7.06
CA SER A 243 -1.13 4.63 -6.68
C SER A 243 -1.87 5.67 -7.51
N ASN A 244 -2.07 5.43 -8.81
CA ASN A 244 -2.74 6.35 -9.74
C ASN A 244 -4.23 6.51 -9.49
N ILE A 245 -4.85 5.52 -8.84
CA ILE A 245 -6.29 5.47 -8.53
C ILE A 245 -6.57 5.65 -7.04
N SER A 246 -5.57 6.07 -6.25
CA SER A 246 -5.69 6.18 -4.80
C SER A 246 -5.96 7.61 -4.30
N ALA A 247 -6.77 7.71 -3.24
CA ALA A 247 -7.07 8.96 -2.56
C ALA A 247 -5.98 9.46 -1.59
N PHE A 248 -4.87 8.72 -1.43
CA PHE A 248 -3.76 9.09 -0.54
C PHE A 248 -3.27 10.55 -0.69
N PRO A 249 -3.06 11.09 -1.92
CA PRO A 249 -2.65 12.48 -2.09
C PRO A 249 -3.73 13.46 -1.63
N PHE A 250 -5.01 13.17 -1.89
CA PHE A 250 -6.13 14.03 -1.50
C PHE A 250 -6.31 14.06 0.02
N GLU A 251 -6.17 12.92 0.71
CA GLU A 251 -6.20 12.86 2.19
C GLU A 251 -5.07 13.68 2.83
N SER A 252 -3.87 13.60 2.25
CA SER A 252 -2.72 14.40 2.69
C SER A 252 -2.99 15.89 2.51
N TYR A 253 -3.51 16.28 1.33
CA TYR A 253 -3.81 17.66 1.00
C TYR A 253 -4.98 18.24 1.81
N LEU A 254 -6.01 17.42 2.09
CA LEU A 254 -7.12 17.79 2.97
C LEU A 254 -6.65 18.07 4.39
N GLY A 255 -5.59 17.39 4.86
CA GLY A 255 -4.92 17.71 6.11
C GLY A 255 -4.36 19.14 6.13
N ILE A 256 -3.78 19.61 5.03
CA ILE A 256 -3.27 20.98 4.88
C ILE A 256 -4.43 21.97 4.90
N PHE A 257 -5.51 21.68 4.15
CA PHE A 257 -6.71 22.52 4.15
C PHE A 257 -7.31 22.68 5.54
N LYS A 258 -7.41 21.58 6.30
CA LYS A 258 -7.92 21.62 7.68
C LYS A 258 -7.06 22.47 8.61
N GLN A 259 -5.75 22.55 8.39
CA GLN A 259 -4.86 23.43 9.16
C GLN A 259 -4.98 24.91 8.78
N MET A 260 -5.37 25.19 7.53
CA MET A 260 -5.62 26.56 7.04
C MET A 260 -6.92 27.15 7.57
N LEU A 261 -7.91 26.31 7.85
CA LEU A 261 -9.21 26.70 8.37
C LEU A 261 -9.13 26.95 9.88
N ARG A 262 -9.36 28.19 10.31
CA ARG A 262 -9.41 28.56 11.73
C ARG A 262 -10.83 28.79 12.22
N SER A 263 -11.78 29.01 11.31
CA SER A 263 -13.19 29.22 11.63
C SER A 263 -14.10 28.19 10.96
N PRO A 264 -15.18 27.73 11.64
CA PRO A 264 -16.25 26.99 10.99
C PRO A 264 -17.12 27.89 10.08
N THR A 265 -16.98 29.21 10.16
CA THR A 265 -17.79 30.17 9.41
C THR A 265 -17.16 30.46 8.06
N LYS A 266 -17.91 30.22 6.97
CA LYS A 266 -17.46 30.47 5.58
C LYS A 266 -16.11 29.79 5.23
N PRO A 267 -15.99 28.47 5.47
CA PRO A 267 -14.72 27.75 5.33
C PRO A 267 -14.18 27.77 3.88
N ALA A 268 -15.06 27.71 2.88
CA ALA A 268 -14.64 27.79 1.48
C ALA A 268 -13.97 29.14 1.17
N GLN A 269 -14.52 30.24 1.66
CA GLN A 269 -13.96 31.58 1.46
C GLN A 269 -12.66 31.77 2.24
N GLU A 270 -12.58 31.28 3.47
CA GLU A 270 -11.34 31.31 4.26
C GLU A 270 -10.23 30.52 3.53
N LEU A 271 -10.54 29.30 3.08
CA LEU A 271 -9.60 28.47 2.34
C LEU A 271 -9.11 29.14 1.06
N LEU A 272 -10.00 29.68 0.23
CA LEU A 272 -9.64 30.39 -1.01
C LEU A 272 -8.69 31.56 -0.74
N ARG A 273 -8.96 32.35 0.31
CA ARG A 273 -8.08 33.47 0.70
C ARG A 273 -6.71 32.98 1.16
N ARG A 274 -6.65 31.89 1.94
CA ARG A 274 -5.39 31.28 2.40
C ARG A 274 -4.57 30.67 1.27
N LEU A 275 -5.23 30.08 0.27
CA LEU A 275 -4.57 29.57 -0.92
C LEU A 275 -3.99 30.72 -1.75
N ALA A 276 -4.76 31.79 -1.98
CA ALA A 276 -4.27 32.98 -2.66
C ALA A 276 -3.06 33.61 -1.94
N GLU A 277 -3.10 33.72 -0.60
CA GLU A 277 -1.97 34.18 0.22
C GLU A 277 -0.74 33.29 0.05
N ARG A 278 -0.89 31.96 0.12
CA ARG A 278 0.21 31.01 -0.05
C ARG A 278 0.82 31.08 -1.45
N ASP A 279 -0.02 31.13 -2.49
CA ASP A 279 0.45 31.11 -3.87
C ASP A 279 1.17 32.43 -4.20
N PHE A 280 0.68 33.57 -3.68
CA PHE A 280 1.37 34.86 -3.72
C PHE A 280 2.76 34.83 -3.06
N LEU A 281 2.90 34.18 -1.90
CA LEU A 281 4.20 34.03 -1.21
C LEU A 281 5.13 33.02 -1.90
N ASN A 282 4.58 32.00 -2.55
CA ASN A 282 5.34 30.99 -3.29
C ASN A 282 5.91 31.53 -4.61
N ASP A 283 5.20 32.43 -5.29
CA ASP A 283 5.71 33.13 -6.48
C ASP A 283 6.94 34.01 -6.16
N PHE A 284 7.05 34.48 -4.91
CA PHE A 284 8.24 35.17 -4.41
C PHE A 284 9.47 34.25 -4.20
N SER A 285 9.25 32.93 -4.16
CA SER A 285 10.23 31.94 -3.70
C SER A 285 10.75 30.98 -4.79
N LYS A 286 10.38 31.15 -6.06
CA LYS A 286 10.79 30.24 -7.14
C LYS A 286 11.98 30.76 -7.97
N ARG A 287 13.19 30.44 -7.50
CA ARG A 287 14.35 30.10 -8.36
C ARG A 287 15.03 28.84 -7.79
N ALA A 288 15.34 27.90 -8.70
CA ALA A 288 15.96 26.57 -8.50
C ALA A 288 15.01 25.47 -7.95
N ALA A 289 14.96 24.24 -8.46
CA ALA A 289 15.89 23.49 -9.32
C ALA A 289 15.16 22.45 -10.19
N ASP A 290 15.84 22.06 -11.28
CA ASP A 290 15.46 21.01 -12.21
C ASP A 290 15.39 19.62 -11.58
N PHE A 291 14.36 18.87 -11.97
CA PHE A 291 14.12 17.49 -11.55
C PHE A 291 14.99 16.54 -12.40
N GLN A 292 16.17 16.20 -11.89
CA GLN A 292 16.90 15.01 -12.34
C GLN A 292 17.12 14.07 -11.15
N SER A 293 16.69 12.82 -11.31
CA SER A 293 16.71 11.78 -10.27
C SER A 293 18.08 11.10 -10.16
N HIS A 294 19.15 11.88 -9.99
CA HIS A 294 20.46 11.33 -9.65
C HIS A 294 20.64 11.31 -8.13
N LEU A 295 21.26 10.26 -7.62
CA LEU A 295 21.65 10.17 -6.22
C LEU A 295 22.78 11.17 -5.95
N THR A 296 22.49 12.19 -5.15
CA THR A 296 23.43 13.26 -4.82
C THR A 296 24.11 12.99 -3.47
N PRO A 297 25.44 13.10 -3.38
CA PRO A 297 26.14 12.99 -2.10
C PRO A 297 25.79 14.16 -1.18
N LYS A 298 25.50 13.86 0.08
CA LYS A 298 25.24 14.84 1.14
C LYS A 298 26.08 14.54 2.37
N ASN A 299 26.30 15.57 3.20
CA ASN A 299 27.01 15.48 4.48
C ASN A 299 28.43 14.92 4.33
N ALA A 300 29.32 15.71 3.72
CA ALA A 300 30.74 15.37 3.65
C ALA A 300 31.33 15.20 5.06
N VAL A 301 32.14 14.17 5.25
CA VAL A 301 32.83 13.91 6.51
C VAL A 301 34.14 14.71 6.51
N HIS A 302 34.22 15.72 7.38
CA HIS A 302 35.38 16.60 7.49
C HIS A 302 36.70 15.83 7.62
N GLY A 303 37.71 16.28 6.89
CA GLY A 303 39.04 15.65 6.85
C GLY A 303 39.11 14.36 6.02
N THR A 304 38.05 13.99 5.30
CA THR A 304 38.03 12.78 4.45
C THR A 304 37.37 13.03 3.10
N ASN A 305 37.56 12.13 2.15
CA ASN A 305 36.83 12.11 0.87
C ASN A 305 35.50 11.33 0.97
N ASN A 306 34.91 11.20 2.16
CA ASN A 306 33.72 10.36 2.36
C ASN A 306 32.46 11.19 2.59
N TYR A 307 31.31 10.60 2.22
CA TYR A 307 29.98 11.13 2.47
C TYR A 307 29.20 10.21 3.40
N LYS A 308 28.29 10.78 4.20
CA LYS A 308 27.39 10.00 5.07
C LYS A 308 26.16 9.46 4.34
N THR A 309 25.72 10.15 3.29
CA THR A 309 24.44 9.89 2.64
C THR A 309 24.47 10.17 1.14
N LEU A 310 23.71 9.39 0.37
CA LEU A 310 23.33 9.67 -1.01
C LEU A 310 21.81 9.88 -1.05
N THR A 311 21.32 10.95 -1.65
CA THR A 311 19.87 11.27 -1.69
C THR A 311 19.42 11.57 -3.11
N SER A 312 18.32 10.97 -3.53
CA SER A 312 17.58 11.31 -4.75
C SER A 312 16.18 11.83 -4.38
N SER A 313 15.36 12.15 -5.39
CA SER A 313 13.93 12.41 -5.19
C SER A 313 13.16 11.17 -4.72
N LEU A 314 13.67 9.97 -4.99
CA LEU A 314 13.00 8.70 -4.71
C LEU A 314 13.37 8.15 -3.33
N PHE A 315 14.67 8.05 -3.03
CA PHE A 315 15.17 7.46 -1.79
C PHE A 315 16.53 8.01 -1.34
N THR A 316 16.88 7.69 -0.08
CA THR A 316 18.19 8.00 0.53
C THR A 316 18.95 6.73 0.89
N LEU A 317 20.23 6.65 0.57
CA LEU A 317 21.15 5.65 1.11
C LEU A 317 22.07 6.27 2.17
N SER A 318 22.41 5.49 3.19
CA SER A 318 23.31 5.93 4.25
C SER A 318 24.41 4.90 4.53
N SER A 319 25.64 5.40 4.73
CA SER A 319 26.75 4.62 5.28
C SER A 319 26.78 4.61 6.81
N VAL A 320 25.88 5.36 7.46
CA VAL A 320 25.82 5.54 8.91
C VAL A 320 24.59 4.84 9.50
N HIS A 321 23.43 5.02 8.88
CA HIS A 321 22.18 4.48 9.37
C HIS A 321 21.87 3.15 8.69
N ARG A 322 22.12 2.03 9.39
CA ARG A 322 21.92 0.66 8.87
C ARG A 322 20.57 0.44 8.18
N ARG A 323 19.49 1.00 8.70
CA ARG A 323 18.13 0.89 8.13
C ARG A 323 18.00 1.51 6.74
N ASP A 324 18.91 2.40 6.36
CA ASP A 324 18.95 3.12 5.10
C ASP A 324 20.12 2.64 4.21
N SER A 325 20.73 1.49 4.51
CA SER A 325 21.98 1.04 3.87
C SER A 325 21.80 -0.08 2.84
N TYR A 326 20.57 -0.53 2.54
CA TYR A 326 20.36 -1.72 1.70
C TYR A 326 19.81 -1.37 0.32
N PHE A 327 20.35 -1.99 -0.72
CA PHE A 327 19.93 -1.76 -2.10
C PHE A 327 20.20 -2.99 -3.00
N GLN A 328 19.56 -3.03 -4.17
CA GLN A 328 19.78 -4.06 -5.18
C GLN A 328 21.09 -3.81 -5.94
N TYR A 329 21.90 -4.85 -6.14
CA TYR A 329 22.99 -4.80 -7.09
C TYR A 329 23.26 -6.19 -7.70
N LYS A 330 23.31 -6.29 -9.03
CA LYS A 330 23.60 -7.52 -9.80
C LYS A 330 22.89 -8.78 -9.27
N GLY A 331 21.58 -8.69 -9.01
CA GLY A 331 20.77 -9.81 -8.51
C GLY A 331 20.86 -10.08 -7.00
N GLY A 332 21.85 -9.53 -6.30
CA GLY A 332 22.01 -9.62 -4.84
C GLY A 332 21.51 -8.38 -4.07
N VAL A 333 21.44 -8.51 -2.74
CA VAL A 333 21.17 -7.38 -1.83
C VAL A 333 22.49 -6.88 -1.27
N ALA A 334 22.82 -5.62 -1.57
CA ALA A 334 24.02 -4.94 -1.15
C ALA A 334 23.77 -4.10 0.13
N PHE A 335 24.81 -4.00 0.96
CA PHE A 335 24.88 -3.18 2.17
C PHE A 335 25.97 -2.13 2.04
N VAL A 336 25.63 -0.86 2.17
CA VAL A 336 26.55 0.28 2.10
C VAL A 336 27.52 0.26 3.28
N CYS A 337 28.80 0.07 3.00
CA CYS A 337 29.88 0.21 3.98
C CYS A 337 30.43 1.64 4.03
N SER A 338 30.62 2.27 2.86
CA SER A 338 31.02 3.67 2.77
C SER A 338 30.62 4.29 1.44
N ILE A 339 30.58 5.62 1.39
CA ILE A 339 30.34 6.41 0.18
C ILE A 339 31.56 7.31 0.02
N GLN A 340 32.27 7.20 -1.10
CA GLN A 340 33.58 7.81 -1.29
C GLN A 340 33.61 8.66 -2.56
N LYS A 341 34.33 9.78 -2.50
CA LYS A 341 34.75 10.57 -3.67
C LYS A 341 36.11 10.09 -4.13
N LEU A 342 36.17 9.55 -5.34
CA LEU A 342 37.42 9.15 -5.99
C LEU A 342 38.24 10.38 -6.38
N LYS A 343 39.54 10.16 -6.65
CA LYS A 343 40.43 11.21 -7.17
C LYS A 343 39.97 11.77 -8.51
N SER A 344 39.26 10.98 -9.32
CA SER A 344 38.63 11.42 -10.57
C SER A 344 37.51 12.44 -10.35
N GLY A 345 37.00 12.56 -9.12
CA GLY A 345 35.83 13.37 -8.79
C GLY A 345 34.54 12.55 -8.66
N ASP A 346 34.53 11.32 -9.16
CA ASP A 346 33.37 10.44 -9.15
C ASP A 346 33.01 9.99 -7.74
N VAL A 347 31.71 9.81 -7.50
CA VAL A 347 31.20 9.28 -6.24
C VAL A 347 30.86 7.81 -6.42
N VAL A 348 31.34 6.97 -5.52
CA VAL A 348 31.10 5.52 -5.52
C VAL A 348 30.63 5.03 -4.17
N ILE A 349 29.96 3.88 -4.18
CA ILE A 349 29.52 3.15 -3.01
C ILE A 349 30.46 1.96 -2.83
N VAL A 350 31.06 1.82 -1.65
CA VAL A 350 31.71 0.56 -1.25
C VAL A 350 30.71 -0.25 -0.47
N ALA A 351 30.39 -1.46 -0.93
CA ALA A 351 29.36 -2.29 -0.36
C ALA A 351 29.78 -3.75 -0.19
N ASN A 352 29.14 -4.42 0.77
CA ASN A 352 29.12 -5.88 0.86
C ASN A 352 27.85 -6.42 0.21
N ILE A 353 27.91 -7.57 -0.44
CA ILE A 353 26.77 -8.16 -1.16
C ILE A 353 26.44 -9.51 -0.51
N CYS A 354 25.15 -9.71 -0.24
CA CYS A 354 24.58 -11.00 0.10
C CYS A 354 23.93 -11.63 -1.14
N ASP A 355 24.06 -12.95 -1.24
CA ASP A 355 23.29 -13.73 -2.19
C ASP A 355 21.81 -13.77 -1.80
N THR A 356 20.95 -14.01 -2.79
CA THR A 356 19.49 -13.97 -2.68
C THR A 356 18.86 -15.33 -2.97
N ASN A 357 19.54 -16.40 -2.55
CA ASN A 357 19.22 -17.77 -2.93
C ASN A 357 18.03 -18.39 -2.16
N ARG A 358 17.48 -17.69 -1.16
CA ARG A 358 16.41 -18.21 -0.29
C ARG A 358 15.15 -17.36 -0.36
N ASN A 359 14.03 -18.04 -0.55
CA ASN A 359 12.72 -17.45 -0.39
C ASN A 359 12.41 -17.25 1.10
N PHE A 360 11.70 -16.17 1.43
CA PHE A 360 11.11 -16.02 2.77
C PHE A 360 9.82 -16.84 2.90
N PHE A 361 9.08 -16.99 1.80
CA PHE A 361 7.91 -17.87 1.68
C PHE A 361 7.78 -18.40 0.25
N ASP A 362 7.16 -19.56 0.10
CA ASP A 362 6.89 -20.19 -1.20
C ASP A 362 5.39 -20.21 -1.57
N TYR A 363 4.53 -19.70 -0.68
CA TYR A 363 3.10 -19.56 -0.91
C TYR A 363 2.69 -18.08 -1.02
N PRO A 364 1.81 -17.70 -1.96
CA PRO A 364 1.21 -18.52 -3.02
C PRO A 364 2.21 -18.85 -4.15
N CYS A 365 3.38 -18.22 -4.13
CA CYS A 365 4.51 -18.50 -5.00
C CYS A 365 5.81 -18.07 -4.30
N LYS A 366 6.96 -18.31 -4.94
CA LYS A 366 8.28 -17.94 -4.42
C LYS A 366 8.38 -16.44 -4.21
N SER A 367 8.69 -16.02 -2.99
CA SER A 367 8.84 -14.61 -2.63
C SER A 367 9.92 -13.89 -3.47
N SER A 368 10.92 -14.62 -3.96
CA SER A 368 11.98 -14.12 -4.85
C SER A 368 11.47 -13.56 -6.18
N TYR A 369 10.30 -13.98 -6.67
CA TYR A 369 9.69 -13.39 -7.88
C TYR A 369 9.37 -11.90 -7.71
N PHE A 370 9.18 -11.46 -6.46
CA PHE A 370 8.92 -10.06 -6.10
C PHE A 370 10.12 -9.42 -5.41
N GLY A 371 11.31 -10.01 -5.54
CA GLY A 371 12.53 -9.51 -4.90
C GLY A 371 12.54 -9.64 -3.37
N ILE A 372 11.66 -10.45 -2.78
CA ILE A 372 11.61 -10.67 -1.33
C ILE A 372 12.47 -11.88 -0.99
N TYR A 373 13.50 -11.66 -0.15
CA TYR A 373 14.51 -12.67 0.16
C TYR A 373 14.67 -12.88 1.66
N ASN A 374 14.96 -14.11 2.05
CA ASN A 374 15.56 -14.39 3.36
C ASN A 374 17.08 -14.35 3.21
N LEU A 375 17.74 -13.39 3.87
CA LEU A 375 19.19 -13.21 3.86
C LEU A 375 19.91 -13.95 5.01
N ASP A 376 19.18 -14.78 5.77
CA ASP A 376 19.67 -15.47 6.97
C ASP A 376 20.39 -14.49 7.93
N ASP A 377 21.56 -14.87 8.43
CA ASP A 377 22.45 -14.06 9.27
C ASP A 377 23.27 -13.02 8.49
N MET A 378 22.93 -12.74 7.23
CA MET A 378 23.63 -11.80 6.34
C MET A 378 25.09 -12.18 6.06
N LYS A 379 25.34 -13.42 5.66
CA LYS A 379 26.66 -13.84 5.17
C LYS A 379 27.01 -13.14 3.86
N TRP A 380 27.88 -12.14 3.94
CA TRP A 380 28.41 -11.41 2.79
C TRP A 380 29.24 -12.33 1.89
N THR A 381 28.75 -12.58 0.67
CA THR A 381 29.43 -13.40 -0.35
C THR A 381 30.48 -12.61 -1.11
N GLN A 382 30.28 -11.31 -1.26
CA GLN A 382 31.28 -10.37 -1.78
C GLN A 382 31.46 -9.22 -0.80
N ARG A 383 32.70 -8.77 -0.62
CA ARG A 383 33.04 -7.70 0.33
C ARG A 383 33.78 -6.57 -0.36
N ASN A 384 33.52 -5.35 0.10
CA ASN A 384 34.18 -4.12 -0.36
C ASN A 384 34.10 -3.91 -1.89
N VAL A 385 32.97 -4.27 -2.49
CA VAL A 385 32.73 -4.06 -3.91
C VAL A 385 32.51 -2.57 -4.16
N VAL A 386 33.25 -2.01 -5.11
CA VAL A 386 33.09 -0.61 -5.55
C VAL A 386 32.00 -0.54 -6.62
N ILE A 387 30.96 0.25 -6.35
CA ILE A 387 29.74 0.32 -7.14
C ILE A 387 29.49 1.77 -7.55
N PRO A 388 29.32 2.05 -8.87
CA PRO A 388 28.87 3.35 -9.33
C PRO A 388 27.50 3.70 -8.76
N VAL A 389 27.29 4.96 -8.38
CA VAL A 389 26.03 5.42 -7.79
C VAL A 389 24.83 5.17 -8.71
N ASP A 390 25.00 5.33 -10.03
CA ASP A 390 23.93 5.11 -11.01
C ASP A 390 23.56 3.63 -11.21
N ALA A 391 24.34 2.69 -10.68
CA ALA A 391 24.00 1.26 -10.70
C ALA A 391 22.93 0.88 -9.65
N VAL A 392 22.55 1.81 -8.78
CA VAL A 392 21.54 1.59 -7.73
C VAL A 392 20.14 1.78 -8.32
N THR A 393 19.41 0.69 -8.53
CA THR A 393 18.05 0.73 -9.10
C THR A 393 16.94 0.64 -8.06
N THR A 394 17.19 -0.03 -6.93
CA THR A 394 16.13 -0.36 -5.96
C THR A 394 16.68 -0.33 -4.54
N LYS A 395 16.03 0.41 -3.64
CA LYS A 395 16.33 0.39 -2.21
C LYS A 395 15.54 -0.73 -1.52
N TYR A 396 16.14 -1.32 -0.49
CA TYR A 396 15.55 -2.37 0.32
C TYR A 396 15.24 -1.90 1.73
N VAL A 397 14.12 -2.36 2.29
CA VAL A 397 13.94 -2.46 3.74
C VAL A 397 14.33 -3.86 4.18
N VAL A 398 15.10 -3.95 5.27
CA VAL A 398 15.50 -5.24 5.83
C VAL A 398 14.99 -5.37 7.26
N LEU A 399 14.09 -6.32 7.47
CA LEU A 399 13.36 -6.53 8.71
C LEU A 399 13.85 -7.81 9.41
N PRO A 400 14.07 -7.80 10.74
CA PRO A 400 14.48 -8.99 11.46
C PRO A 400 13.32 -9.97 11.61
N TYR A 401 13.63 -11.26 11.55
CA TYR A 401 12.72 -12.35 11.88
C TYR A 401 13.49 -13.49 12.52
N LYS A 402 13.29 -13.72 13.82
CA LYS A 402 14.13 -14.62 14.61
C LYS A 402 15.61 -14.24 14.45
N ASN A 403 16.45 -15.14 13.95
CA ASN A 403 17.87 -14.91 13.68
C ASN A 403 18.15 -14.47 12.24
N ASP A 404 17.11 -14.38 11.41
CA ASP A 404 17.20 -14.09 9.99
C ASP A 404 16.88 -12.63 9.68
N ASN A 405 17.23 -12.22 8.47
CA ASN A 405 16.99 -10.88 7.96
C ASN A 405 16.23 -10.93 6.64
N ILE A 406 15.04 -10.35 6.62
CA ILE A 406 14.13 -10.41 5.48
C ILE A 406 14.23 -9.12 4.68
N ALA A 407 14.71 -9.22 3.45
CA ALA A 407 14.86 -8.10 2.54
C ALA A 407 13.61 -7.97 1.66
N ILE A 408 12.99 -6.79 1.68
CA ILE A 408 11.81 -6.46 0.87
C ILE A 408 12.12 -5.17 0.08
N PRO A 409 11.93 -5.14 -1.25
CA PRO A 409 12.20 -3.96 -2.06
C PRO A 409 11.18 -2.86 -1.75
N LEU A 410 11.59 -1.60 -1.72
CA LEU A 410 10.66 -0.48 -1.55
C LEU A 410 9.82 -0.29 -2.81
N LEU A 411 8.53 -0.64 -2.72
CA LEU A 411 7.56 -0.57 -3.82
C LEU A 411 6.90 0.81 -3.97
N HIS A 412 7.09 1.72 -3.01
CA HIS A 412 6.35 2.99 -2.91
C HIS A 412 7.25 4.21 -3.13
N LEU A 413 8.24 4.07 -4.02
CA LEU A 413 9.14 5.17 -4.37
C LEU A 413 8.57 6.10 -5.45
N PHE A 414 7.24 6.05 -5.69
CA PHE A 414 6.51 6.88 -6.64
C PHE A 414 5.37 7.63 -5.95
#